data_AF-A0A9P5RLQ2-F1
#
_entry.id   AF-A0A9P5RLQ2-F1
#
_cell.length_a   1.000
_cell.length_b   1.000
_cell.length_c   1.000
_cell.angle_alpha   90.00
_cell.angle_beta   90.00
_cell.angle_gamma   90.00
#
_symmetry.space_group_name_H-M   'P 1'
#
loop_
_entity.id
_entity.type
_entity.pdbx_description
1 polymer ?
#
loop_
_entity_poly.entity_id
_entity_poly.type
_entity_poly.pdbx_seq_one_letter_code
_entity_poly.pdbx_strand_id
1 'polypeptide(L)'
;MSSTSSSLDLVSNFTCLTSKDNREEAMRLLKKVATMVRPIMKAHNWKVTTLAEFLTPGLLGMNTNRGWKIQLCLRYHNDENRFLPWEDILGTMLHELAHNIRGPHDAVFYKALDDLNDEYDKIVASGYTGEGFDAVGWCTGGDFGDEWD
;
A
#
# COMPACT_ATOMS: atom_id res chain seq x y z
N MET A 1 -21.29 -23.93 -0.33
CA MET A 1 -20.91 -22.96 -1.38
C MET A 1 -19.81 -22.09 -0.79
N SER A 2 -18.55 -22.47 -1.00
CA SER A 2 -17.41 -21.68 -0.51
C SER A 2 -17.22 -20.52 -1.48
N SER A 3 -17.80 -19.36 -1.15
CA SER A 3 -17.48 -18.13 -1.84
C SER A 3 -16.01 -17.83 -1.56
N THR A 4 -15.14 -18.15 -2.52
CA THR A 4 -13.78 -17.64 -2.54
C THR A 4 -13.88 -16.12 -2.64
N SER A 5 -13.83 -15.44 -1.48
CA SER A 5 -13.69 -13.99 -1.43
C SER A 5 -12.37 -13.68 -2.14
N SER A 6 -12.47 -13.18 -3.37
CA SER A 6 -11.30 -12.81 -4.15
C SER A 6 -10.46 -11.84 -3.32
N SER A 7 -9.17 -12.15 -3.15
CA SER A 7 -8.19 -11.36 -2.36
C SER A 7 -8.14 -9.86 -2.76
N LEU A 8 -8.73 -9.49 -3.90
CA LEU A 8 -8.74 -8.14 -4.47
C LEU A 8 -10.16 -7.53 -4.61
N ASP A 9 -11.16 -8.06 -3.89
CA ASP A 9 -12.57 -7.63 -4.00
C ASP A 9 -12.84 -6.15 -3.65
N LEU A 10 -11.93 -5.51 -2.91
CA LEU A 10 -12.02 -4.11 -2.53
C LEU A 10 -11.34 -3.14 -3.52
N VAL A 11 -10.62 -3.67 -4.52
CA VAL A 11 -9.98 -2.86 -5.58
C VAL A 11 -10.50 -3.30 -6.94
N SER A 12 -11.23 -2.42 -7.63
CA SER A 12 -11.92 -2.82 -8.87
C SER A 12 -11.00 -2.92 -10.09
N ASN A 13 -9.98 -2.07 -10.19
CA ASN A 13 -9.12 -2.01 -11.36
C ASN A 13 -7.66 -1.68 -11.00
N PHE A 14 -6.71 -2.24 -11.74
CA PHE A 14 -5.28 -2.00 -11.59
C PHE A 14 -4.69 -1.49 -12.90
N THR A 15 -3.88 -0.43 -12.85
CA THR A 15 -3.20 0.09 -14.05
C THR A 15 -1.75 0.43 -13.76
N CYS A 16 -0.82 -0.05 -14.58
CA CYS A 16 0.59 0.31 -14.49
C CYS A 16 1.02 1.13 -15.71
N LEU A 17 2.20 1.75 -15.65
CA LEU A 17 2.77 2.48 -16.78
C LEU A 17 3.14 1.50 -17.90
N THR A 18 2.44 1.57 -19.03
CA THR A 18 2.63 0.62 -20.14
C THR A 18 3.91 0.85 -20.94
N SER A 19 4.48 2.05 -20.84
CA SER A 19 5.70 2.47 -21.54
C SER A 19 7.00 2.13 -20.81
N LYS A 20 6.92 1.55 -19.60
CA LYS A 20 8.09 1.23 -18.76
C LYS A 20 8.38 -0.26 -18.76
N ASP A 21 9.67 -0.61 -18.68
CA ASP A 21 10.11 -1.98 -18.49
C ASP A 21 9.67 -2.53 -17.13
N ASN A 22 9.67 -3.86 -16.98
CA ASN A 22 9.24 -4.56 -15.76
C ASN A 22 7.78 -4.25 -15.34
N ARG A 23 6.89 -3.96 -16.29
CA ARG A 23 5.46 -3.69 -16.04
C ARG A 23 4.75 -4.81 -15.26
N GLU A 24 5.16 -6.06 -15.47
CA GLU A 24 4.57 -7.21 -14.78
C GLU A 24 4.90 -7.19 -13.30
N GLU A 25 6.10 -6.77 -12.95
CA GLU A 25 6.53 -6.60 -11.56
C GLU A 25 5.82 -5.41 -10.90
N ALA A 26 5.67 -4.29 -11.61
CA ALA A 26 4.85 -3.17 -11.15
C ALA A 26 3.40 -3.59 -10.86
N MET A 27 2.79 -4.37 -11.76
CA MET A 27 1.45 -4.92 -11.57
C MET A 27 1.37 -5.89 -10.37
N ARG A 28 2.40 -6.73 -10.17
CA ARG A 28 2.49 -7.60 -8.99
C ARG A 28 2.60 -6.80 -7.70
N LEU A 29 3.41 -5.74 -7.67
CA LEU A 29 3.54 -4.85 -6.52
C LEU A 29 2.20 -4.18 -6.18
N LEU A 30 1.48 -3.63 -7.15
CA LEU A 30 0.16 -3.02 -6.89
C LEU A 30 -0.84 -4.02 -6.32
N LYS A 31 -0.87 -5.25 -6.85
CA LYS A 31 -1.73 -6.32 -6.32
C LYS A 31 -1.31 -6.72 -4.90
N LYS A 32 -0.01 -6.85 -4.65
CA LYS A 32 0.53 -7.15 -3.31
C LYS A 32 0.13 -6.07 -2.32
N VAL A 33 0.27 -4.79 -2.68
CA VAL A 33 -0.18 -3.65 -1.85
C VAL A 33 -1.65 -3.78 -1.53
N ALA A 34 -2.50 -3.97 -2.53
CA ALA A 34 -3.95 -4.10 -2.35
C ALA A 34 -4.32 -5.27 -1.41
N THR A 35 -3.64 -6.41 -1.53
CA THR A 35 -3.83 -7.54 -0.63
C THR A 35 -3.40 -7.20 0.80
N MET A 36 -2.25 -6.53 0.98
CA MET A 36 -1.73 -6.21 2.32
C MET A 36 -2.59 -5.19 3.07
N VAL A 37 -3.15 -4.19 2.39
CA VAL A 37 -4.03 -3.20 3.03
C VAL A 37 -5.50 -3.63 3.08
N ARG A 38 -5.85 -4.80 2.53
CA ARG A 38 -7.23 -5.28 2.48
C ARG A 38 -7.91 -5.36 3.86
N PRO A 39 -7.27 -5.89 4.93
CA PRO A 39 -7.93 -5.96 6.23
C PRO A 39 -8.28 -4.58 6.79
N ILE A 40 -7.40 -3.58 6.59
CA ILE A 40 -7.64 -2.18 6.94
C ILE A 40 -8.81 -1.62 6.13
N MET A 41 -8.77 -1.75 4.81
CA MET A 41 -9.86 -1.29 3.95
C MET A 41 -11.21 -1.91 4.34
N LYS A 42 -11.21 -3.19 4.72
CA LYS A 42 -12.41 -3.90 5.19
C LYS A 42 -12.90 -3.36 6.54
N ALA A 43 -12.00 -3.13 7.50
CA ALA A 43 -12.34 -2.60 8.81
C ALA A 43 -12.96 -1.19 8.73
N HIS A 44 -12.45 -0.37 7.82
CA HIS A 44 -12.93 1.00 7.59
C HIS A 44 -14.02 1.11 6.51
N ASN A 45 -14.47 -0.02 5.95
CA ASN A 45 -15.47 -0.10 4.88
C ASN A 45 -15.12 0.75 3.63
N TRP A 46 -13.82 0.84 3.32
CA TRP A 46 -13.29 1.52 2.15
C TRP A 46 -13.20 0.61 0.94
N LYS A 47 -13.37 1.23 -0.23
CA LYS A 47 -13.20 0.59 -1.53
C LYS A 47 -12.42 1.52 -2.43
N VAL A 48 -11.54 0.94 -3.25
CA VAL A 48 -10.76 1.69 -4.24
C VAL A 48 -11.21 1.30 -5.64
N THR A 49 -11.69 2.25 -6.44
CA THR A 49 -12.12 1.90 -7.80
C THR A 49 -10.92 1.62 -8.69
N THR A 50 -9.85 2.40 -8.58
CA THR A 50 -8.63 2.19 -9.36
C THR A 50 -7.38 2.42 -8.53
N LEU A 51 -6.51 1.41 -8.47
CA LEU A 51 -5.17 1.52 -7.94
C LEU A 51 -4.17 1.56 -9.11
N ALA A 52 -3.44 2.65 -9.24
CA ALA A 52 -2.61 2.91 -10.40
C ALA A 52 -1.16 3.21 -10.04
N GLU A 53 -0.23 2.88 -10.94
CA GLU A 53 1.11 3.44 -10.93
C GLU A 53 1.11 4.82 -11.58
N PHE A 54 1.94 5.72 -11.06
CA PHE A 54 2.32 6.95 -11.76
C PHE A 54 3.79 7.26 -11.51
N LEU A 55 4.33 8.19 -12.28
CA LEU A 55 5.67 8.72 -12.07
C LEU A 55 5.63 10.22 -12.28
N THR A 56 5.72 10.97 -11.20
CA THR A 56 5.76 12.43 -11.23
C THR A 56 6.81 12.92 -10.24
N PRO A 57 7.75 13.78 -10.66
CA PRO A 57 8.77 14.30 -9.76
C PRO A 57 8.15 14.97 -8.54
N GLY A 58 8.63 14.61 -7.35
CA GLY A 58 8.20 15.20 -6.08
C GLY A 58 6.88 14.68 -5.50
N LEU A 59 6.23 13.70 -6.15
CA LEU A 59 5.00 13.08 -5.64
C LEU A 59 5.16 11.56 -5.55
N LEU A 60 4.92 11.02 -4.35
CA LEU A 60 4.96 9.58 -4.10
C LEU A 60 3.57 8.93 -4.18
N GLY A 61 2.51 9.67 -3.85
CA GLY A 61 1.15 9.17 -3.88
C GLY A 61 0.15 10.25 -4.25
N MET A 62 -1.05 9.84 -4.67
CA MET A 62 -2.19 10.73 -4.86
C MET A 62 -3.52 10.00 -4.71
N ASN A 63 -4.35 10.45 -3.76
CA ASN A 63 -5.72 10.04 -3.57
C ASN A 63 -6.69 11.05 -4.21
N THR A 64 -7.43 10.60 -5.22
CA THR A 64 -8.52 11.35 -5.84
C THR A 64 -9.87 10.90 -5.31
N ASN A 65 -10.67 11.86 -4.84
CA ASN A 65 -12.05 11.67 -4.41
C ASN A 65 -12.23 10.57 -3.35
N ARG A 66 -11.36 10.59 -2.33
CA ARG A 66 -11.43 9.71 -1.15
C ARG A 66 -11.53 8.23 -1.52
N GLY A 67 -10.56 7.77 -2.30
CA GLY A 67 -10.39 6.37 -2.65
C GLY A 67 -10.96 6.01 -4.02
N TRP A 68 -11.60 6.91 -4.77
CA TRP A 68 -12.02 6.60 -6.14
C TRP A 68 -10.81 6.17 -7.00
N LYS A 69 -9.73 6.95 -6.96
CA LYS A 69 -8.47 6.57 -7.60
C LYS A 69 -7.31 6.87 -6.67
N ILE A 70 -6.50 5.85 -6.39
CA ILE A 70 -5.23 6.00 -5.68
C ILE A 70 -4.11 5.72 -6.67
N GLN A 71 -3.14 6.61 -6.71
CA GLN A 71 -1.95 6.49 -7.56
C GLN A 71 -0.73 6.38 -6.66
N LEU A 72 0.14 5.40 -6.93
CA LEU A 72 1.38 5.17 -6.20
C LEU A 72 2.58 5.29 -7.14
N CYS A 73 3.61 5.98 -6.68
CA CYS A 73 4.91 5.98 -7.31
C CYS A 73 5.60 4.70 -6.87
N LEU A 74 5.90 3.82 -7.82
CA LEU A 74 6.56 2.55 -7.52
C LEU A 74 8.05 2.60 -7.79
N ARG A 75 8.54 3.61 -8.51
CA ARG A 75 9.89 3.66 -9.09
C ARG A 75 10.64 4.89 -8.64
N TYR A 76 11.96 4.78 -8.60
CA TYR A 76 12.81 5.94 -8.38
C TYR A 76 12.70 6.92 -9.57
N HIS A 77 12.62 8.22 -9.27
CA HIS A 77 12.54 9.24 -10.31
C HIS A 77 13.82 9.36 -11.14
N ASN A 78 14.98 9.14 -10.51
CA ASN A 78 16.30 9.17 -11.16
C ASN A 78 16.70 7.84 -11.80
N ASP A 79 15.99 6.75 -11.51
CA ASP A 79 16.20 5.43 -12.13
C ASP A 79 14.87 4.66 -12.18
N GLU A 80 14.15 4.86 -13.29
CA GLU A 80 12.81 4.30 -13.48
C GLU A 80 12.82 2.77 -13.62
N ASN A 81 13.98 2.13 -13.78
CA ASN A 81 14.09 0.68 -13.83
C ASN A 81 14.14 0.05 -12.43
N ARG A 82 14.37 0.87 -11.40
CA ARG A 82 14.41 0.43 -10.00
C ARG A 82 13.13 0.79 -9.28
N PHE A 83 12.56 -0.20 -8.61
CA PHE A 83 11.43 0.00 -7.72
C PHE A 83 11.88 0.57 -6.36
N LEU A 84 11.00 1.34 -5.75
CA LEU A 84 11.15 1.78 -4.36
C LEU A 84 11.12 0.57 -3.41
N PRO A 85 11.73 0.67 -2.23
CA PRO A 85 11.57 -0.30 -1.16
C PRO A 85 10.10 -0.62 -0.89
N TRP A 86 9.82 -1.87 -0.53
CA TRP A 86 8.46 -2.32 -0.26
C TRP A 86 7.76 -1.48 0.83
N GLU A 87 8.50 -1.15 1.89
CA GLU A 87 8.01 -0.36 3.02
C GLU A 87 7.62 1.06 2.60
N ASP A 88 8.39 1.70 1.72
CA ASP A 88 8.08 3.04 1.20
C ASP A 88 6.79 3.05 0.37
N ILE A 89 6.60 2.05 -0.49
CA ILE A 89 5.41 1.91 -1.33
C ILE A 89 4.17 1.71 -0.44
N LEU A 90 4.30 0.86 0.58
CA LEU A 90 3.21 0.56 1.49
C LEU A 90 2.88 1.75 2.40
N GLY A 91 3.88 2.41 2.97
CA GLY A 91 3.70 3.62 3.78
C GLY A 91 3.00 4.72 2.99
N THR A 92 3.35 4.86 1.70
CA THR A 92 2.64 5.75 0.78
C THR A 92 1.18 5.33 0.62
N MET A 93 0.88 4.04 0.46
CA MET A 93 -0.51 3.57 0.38
C MET A 93 -1.32 3.89 1.66
N LEU A 94 -0.75 3.70 2.84
CA LEU A 94 -1.41 4.04 4.11
C LEU A 94 -1.65 5.55 4.24
N HIS A 95 -0.67 6.36 3.83
CA HIS A 95 -0.80 7.82 3.72
C HIS A 95 -1.96 8.20 2.80
N GLU A 96 -2.06 7.59 1.62
CA GLU A 96 -3.17 7.85 0.71
C GLU A 96 -4.51 7.37 1.28
N LEU A 97 -4.56 6.28 2.04
CA LEU A 97 -5.79 5.86 2.72
C LEU A 97 -6.22 6.83 3.83
N ALA A 98 -5.27 7.44 4.56
CA ALA A 98 -5.57 8.47 5.56
C ALA A 98 -6.30 9.68 4.93
N HIS A 99 -6.05 9.96 3.64
CA HIS A 99 -6.79 10.98 2.88
C HIS A 99 -8.29 10.70 2.71
N ASN A 100 -8.76 9.47 2.95
CA ASN A 100 -10.20 9.18 3.03
C ASN A 100 -10.86 9.81 4.27
N ILE A 101 -10.09 9.99 5.34
CA ILE A 101 -10.54 10.59 6.61
C ILE A 101 -10.30 12.10 6.58
N ARG A 102 -9.07 12.53 6.24
CA ARG A 102 -8.65 13.94 6.30
C ARG A 102 -7.82 14.33 5.08
N GLY A 103 -8.27 15.37 4.36
CA GLY A 103 -7.53 15.89 3.20
C GLY A 103 -6.25 16.66 3.55
N PRO A 104 -6.33 17.72 4.38
CA PRO A 104 -5.16 18.51 4.77
C PRO A 104 -4.19 17.74 5.67
N HIS A 105 -2.88 17.95 5.51
CA HIS A 105 -1.84 17.41 6.40
C HIS A 105 -1.75 18.20 7.71
N ASP A 106 -2.75 18.02 8.58
CA ASP A 106 -2.78 18.56 9.93
C ASP A 106 -2.65 17.45 10.99
N ALA A 107 -2.70 17.84 12.27
CA ALA A 107 -2.59 16.89 13.38
C ALA A 107 -3.64 15.74 13.31
N VAL A 108 -4.81 16.00 12.73
CA VAL A 108 -5.85 14.97 12.56
C VAL A 108 -5.44 13.97 11.49
N PHE A 109 -4.83 14.44 10.40
CA PHE A 109 -4.26 13.57 9.37
C PHE A 109 -3.15 12.68 9.94
N TYR A 110 -2.18 13.27 10.64
CA TYR A 110 -1.07 12.49 11.19
C TYR A 110 -1.53 11.48 12.23
N LYS A 111 -2.51 11.84 13.07
CA LYS A 111 -3.13 10.88 13.98
C LYS A 111 -3.82 9.73 13.23
N ALA A 112 -4.58 10.04 12.17
CA ALA A 112 -5.22 9.00 11.37
C ALA A 112 -4.20 8.09 10.67
N LEU A 113 -3.09 8.65 10.18
CA LEU A 113 -2.00 7.87 9.60
C LEU A 113 -1.32 6.98 10.64
N ASP A 114 -1.05 7.49 11.83
CA ASP A 114 -0.50 6.73 12.96
C ASP A 114 -1.41 5.55 13.33
N ASP A 115 -2.72 5.82 13.53
CA ASP A 115 -3.73 4.80 13.82
C ASP A 115 -3.74 3.69 12.73
N LEU A 116 -3.58 4.05 11.44
CA LEU A 116 -3.53 3.10 10.32
C LEU A 116 -2.22 2.27 10.28
N ASN A 117 -1.07 2.86 10.64
CA ASN A 117 0.19 2.11 10.76
C ASN A 117 0.11 1.11 11.91
N ASP A 118 -0.43 1.54 13.05
CA ASP A 118 -0.70 0.69 14.20
C ASP A 118 -1.59 -0.52 13.87
N GLU A 119 -2.64 -0.29 13.08
CA GLU A 119 -3.50 -1.37 12.57
C GLU A 119 -2.72 -2.31 11.65
N TYR A 120 -1.90 -1.76 10.76
CA TYR A 120 -1.06 -2.54 9.84
C TYR A 120 -0.08 -3.45 10.60
N ASP A 121 0.63 -2.92 11.60
CA ASP A 121 1.60 -3.68 12.37
C ASP A 121 0.95 -4.82 13.15
N LYS A 122 -0.25 -4.60 13.70
CA LYS A 122 -1.05 -5.66 14.34
C LYS A 122 -1.45 -6.75 13.34
N ILE A 123 -1.80 -6.37 12.11
CA ILE A 123 -2.12 -7.33 11.04
C ILE A 123 -0.89 -8.16 10.68
N VAL A 124 0.27 -7.54 10.48
CA VAL A 124 1.52 -8.25 10.17
C VAL A 124 1.94 -9.16 11.33
N ALA A 125 1.89 -8.68 12.58
CA ALA A 125 2.19 -9.45 13.78
C ALA A 125 1.26 -10.67 13.96
N SER A 126 0.04 -10.61 13.42
CA SER A 126 -0.88 -11.77 13.42
C SER A 126 -0.47 -12.89 12.44
N GLY A 127 0.59 -12.68 11.64
CA GLY A 127 1.06 -13.60 10.61
C GLY A 127 0.42 -13.38 9.24
N TYR A 128 -0.28 -12.27 9.03
CA TYR A 128 -0.88 -11.95 7.74
C TYR A 128 0.18 -11.48 6.73
N THR A 129 0.49 -12.31 5.74
CA THR A 129 1.45 -12.00 4.66
C THR A 129 0.77 -11.67 3.33
N GLY A 130 -0.55 -11.55 3.35
CA GLY A 130 -1.39 -11.38 2.16
C GLY A 130 -1.78 -12.70 1.49
N GLU A 131 -3.03 -12.82 1.07
CA GLU A 131 -3.57 -14.00 0.39
C GLU A 131 -2.96 -14.16 -1.01
N GLY A 132 -2.15 -15.21 -1.22
CA GLY A 132 -1.60 -15.60 -2.53
C GLY A 132 -0.19 -15.09 -2.86
N PHE A 133 0.49 -14.46 -1.91
CA PHE A 133 1.91 -14.11 -1.99
C PHE A 133 2.67 -14.91 -0.93
N ASP A 134 2.76 -16.23 -1.11
CA ASP A 134 3.49 -17.09 -0.18
C ASP A 134 4.95 -16.61 -0.07
N ALA A 135 5.33 -16.31 1.16
CA ALA A 135 6.63 -15.81 1.54
C ALA A 135 7.73 -16.83 1.20
N VAL A 136 8.38 -16.64 0.04
CA VAL A 136 9.75 -17.14 -0.13
C VAL A 136 10.62 -16.24 0.75
N GLY A 137 11.17 -16.84 1.81
CA GLY A 137 11.57 -16.17 3.04
C GLY A 137 12.56 -15.02 2.91
N TRP A 138 12.31 -13.99 3.72
CA TRP A 138 13.32 -13.06 4.17
C TRP A 138 13.56 -13.34 5.65
N CYS A 139 14.68 -13.99 5.98
CA CYS A 139 15.19 -14.00 7.34
C CYS A 139 15.66 -12.58 7.66
N THR A 140 14.87 -11.80 8.40
CA THR A 140 15.36 -10.61 9.10
C THR A 140 16.03 -11.06 10.38
N GLY A 141 17.35 -11.26 10.31
CA GLY A 141 18.21 -11.19 11.48
C GLY A 141 18.57 -9.72 11.72
N GLY A 142 18.43 -9.25 12.98
CA GLY A 142 19.04 -8.00 13.43
C GLY A 142 18.20 -7.18 14.40
N ASP A 143 18.21 -7.62 15.67
CA ASP A 143 18.36 -6.79 16.88
C ASP A 143 17.52 -5.50 17.00
N PHE A 144 16.36 -5.61 17.67
CA PHE A 144 15.70 -4.45 18.29
C PHE A 144 16.44 -4.14 19.60
N GLY A 145 17.24 -3.08 19.57
CA GLY A 145 17.77 -2.44 20.77
C GLY A 145 16.70 -1.51 21.37
N ASP A 146 16.30 -1.83 22.59
CA ASP A 146 15.45 -1.03 23.45
C ASP A 146 16.15 0.29 23.82
N GLU A 147 15.44 1.44 23.78
CA GLU A 147 15.71 2.52 24.75
C GLU A 147 14.53 3.49 24.83
N TRP A 148 13.86 3.51 25.99
CA TRP A 148 12.99 4.60 26.44
C TRP A 148 13.76 5.36 27.53
N ASP A 149 14.02 6.65 27.33
CA ASP A 149 14.28 7.63 28.41
C ASP A 149 13.66 8.99 28.01
#